data_AF-A0A1G2JRE6-F1
#
_entry.id   AF-A0A1G2JRE6-F1
#
_cell.length_a   1.000
_cell.length_b   1.000
_cell.length_c   1.000
_cell.angle_alpha   90.00
_cell.angle_beta   90.00
_cell.angle_gamma   90.00
#
_symmetry.space_group_name_H-M   'P 1'
#
loop_
_entity.id
_entity.type
_entity.pdbx_description
1 polymer ?
#
loop_
_entity_poly.entity_id
_entity_poly.type
_entity_poly.pdbx_seq_one_letter_code
_entity_poly.pdbx_strand_id
1 'polypeptide(L)' 'MSIKITYFVHGTTQDNEKEISSGWDNVELSDLGKRQSVELKNLIKDKNFDVVFCSDLKRAVD' A
#
# COMPACT_ATOMS: atom_id res chain seq x y z
N MET A 1 -10.25 -24.79 -11.43
CA MET A 1 -9.23 -23.70 -11.37
C MET A 1 -9.47 -22.91 -10.10
N SER A 2 -8.41 -22.57 -9.36
CA SER A 2 -8.49 -21.68 -8.20
C SER A 2 -7.79 -20.36 -8.52
N ILE A 3 -8.31 -19.27 -7.94
CA ILE A 3 -7.69 -17.94 -8.03
C ILE A 3 -6.92 -17.70 -6.74
N LYS A 4 -5.70 -17.18 -6.84
CA LYS A 4 -4.92 -16.73 -5.69
C LYS A 4 -4.93 -15.21 -5.64
N ILE A 5 -5.51 -14.64 -4.59
CA ILE A 5 -5.52 -13.21 -4.33
C ILE A 5 -4.46 -12.93 -3.26
N THR A 6 -3.60 -11.94 -3.52
CA THR A 6 -2.66 -11.42 -2.51
C THR A 6 -3.08 -10.00 -2.19
N TYR A 7 -3.24 -9.70 -0.90
CA TYR A 7 -3.66 -8.39 -0.42
C TYR A 7 -2.51 -7.69 0.28
N PHE A 8 -2.35 -6.40 -0.01
CA PHE A 8 -1.40 -5.52 0.65
C PHE A 8 -2.15 -4.32 1.20
N VAL A 9 -1.84 -3.93 2.44
CA VAL A 9 -2.25 -2.65 2.99
C VAL A 9 -1.27 -1.60 2.49
N HIS A 10 -1.75 -0.37 2.23
CA HIS A 10 -0.87 0.75 1.92
C HIS A 10 0.15 0.99 3.05
N GLY A 11 1.27 1.64 2.74
CA GLY A 11 2.25 2.03 3.75
C GLY A 11 1.67 3.00 4.78
N THR A 12 2.38 3.17 5.89
CA THR A 12 2.00 4.13 6.95
C THR A 12 1.82 5.54 6.37
N THR A 13 0.72 6.21 6.72
CA THR A 13 0.47 7.62 6.35
C THR A 13 0.89 8.58 7.46
N GLN A 14 0.99 9.87 7.13
CA GLN A 14 1.24 10.92 8.12
C GLN A 14 0.18 10.97 9.24
N ASP A 15 -1.06 10.60 8.92
CA ASP A 15 -2.16 10.55 9.89
C ASP A 15 -2.11 9.31 10.77
N ASN A 16 -1.68 8.16 10.22
CA ASN A 16 -1.50 6.96 11.02
C ASN A 16 -0.47 7.18 12.13
N GLU A 17 0.61 7.93 11.86
CA GLU A 17 1.63 8.29 12.86
C GLU A 17 1.07 9.19 13.97
N LYS A 18 -0.07 9.86 13.73
CA LYS A 18 -0.75 10.76 14.67
C LYS A 18 -2.02 10.16 15.25
N GLU A 19 -2.31 8.90 14.95
CA GLU A 19 -3.55 8.20 15.34
C GLU A 19 -4.83 8.90 14.84
N ILE A 20 -4.75 9.59 13.70
CA ILE A 20 -5.89 10.27 13.06
C ILE A 20 -6.57 9.33 12.06
N SER A 21 -7.90 9.33 12.07
CA SER A 21 -8.70 8.56 11.10
C SER A 21 -8.90 9.36 9.80
N SER A 22 -8.20 8.97 8.73
CA SER A 22 -8.24 9.71 7.45
C SER A 22 -9.47 9.42 6.57
N GLY A 23 -10.17 8.31 6.77
CA GLY A 23 -11.33 7.95 5.94
C GLY A 23 -11.01 8.02 4.43
N TRP A 24 -11.70 8.91 3.71
CA TRP A 24 -11.53 9.12 2.27
C TRP A 24 -10.64 10.32 1.93
N ASP A 25 -10.04 10.97 2.93
CA ASP A 25 -9.11 12.07 2.70
C ASP A 25 -7.84 11.56 2.01
N ASN A 26 -7.31 12.39 1.13
CA ASN A 26 -6.22 12.00 0.23
C ASN A 26 -4.84 12.21 0.86
N VAL A 27 -4.64 11.60 2.04
CA VAL A 27 -3.44 11.75 2.86
C VAL A 27 -2.26 11.01 2.24
N GLU A 28 -1.07 11.59 2.36
CA GLU A 28 0.18 11.05 1.83
C GLU A 28 0.78 9.96 2.73
N LEU A 29 1.58 9.09 2.11
CA LEU A 29 2.48 8.20 2.85
C LEU A 29 3.49 9.01 3.67
N SER A 30 3.78 8.56 4.88
CA SER A 30 4.91 9.07 5.66
C SER A 30 6.23 8.56 5.07
N ASP A 31 7.36 9.07 5.56
CA ASP A 31 8.67 8.59 5.13
C ASP A 31 8.90 7.12 5.52
N LEU A 32 8.25 6.64 6.59
CA LEU A 32 8.19 5.23 6.91
C LEU A 32 7.35 4.47 5.86
N GLY A 33 6.16 4.96 5.53
CA GLY A 33 5.29 4.35 4.53
C GLY A 33 5.96 4.19 3.16
N LYS A 34 6.66 5.23 2.71
CA LYS A 34 7.43 5.18 1.44
C LYS A 34 8.52 4.10 1.48
N ARG A 35 9.24 3.95 2.60
CA ARG A 35 10.24 2.89 2.76
C ARG A 35 9.61 1.51 2.74
N GLN A 36 8.48 1.32 3.43
CA GLN A 36 7.72 0.06 3.41
C GLN A 36 7.29 -0.32 1.98
N SER A 37 6.78 0.62 1.19
CA SER A 37 6.41 0.38 -0.23
C SER A 37 7.61 -0.05 -1.08
N VAL A 38 8.80 0.52 -0.82
CA VAL A 38 10.04 0.09 -1.51
C VAL A 38 10.48 -1.30 -1.06
N GLU A 39 10.46 -1.59 0.23
CA GLU A 39 10.86 -2.88 0.80
C GLU A 39 9.94 -4.02 0.36
N LEU A 40 8.65 -3.73 0.10
CA LEU A 40 7.68 -4.70 -0.42
C LEU A 40 8.18 -5.40 -1.69
N LYS A 41 8.92 -4.69 -2.56
CA LYS A 41 9.49 -5.26 -3.78
C LYS A 41 10.35 -6.49 -3.51
N ASN A 42 11.08 -6.50 -2.39
CA ASN A 42 11.93 -7.63 -2.02
C ASN A 42 11.10 -8.84 -1.57
N LEU A 43 9.95 -8.61 -0.94
CA LEU A 43 9.05 -9.66 -0.45
C LEU A 43 8.30 -10.36 -1.60
N ILE A 44 8.05 -9.63 -2.69
CA ILE A 44 7.29 -10.12 -3.84
C ILE A 44 8.15 -10.45 -5.06
N LYS A 45 9.48 -10.39 -4.94
CA LYS A 45 10.42 -10.57 -6.07
C LYS A 45 10.22 -11.89 -6.85
N ASP A 46 9.77 -12.94 -6.16
CA ASP A 46 9.54 -14.27 -6.74
C ASP A 46 8.05 -14.53 -7.03
N LYS A 47 7.23 -13.46 -7.09
CA LYS A 47 5.80 -13.53 -7.38
C LYS A 47 5.52 -12.86 -8.73
N ASN A 48 4.65 -13.50 -9.51
CA ASN A 48 4.09 -12.94 -10.73
C ASN A 48 2.62 -12.60 -10.49
N PHE A 49 2.21 -11.42 -10.92
CA PHE A 49 0.82 -10.95 -10.86
C PHE A 49 0.37 -10.63 -12.28
N ASP A 50 -0.73 -11.23 -12.71
CA ASP A 50 -1.33 -10.94 -14.03
C ASP A 50 -1.97 -9.55 -14.04
N VAL A 51 -2.44 -9.08 -12.89
CA VAL A 51 -3.10 -7.77 -12.72
C VAL A 51 -2.95 -7.27 -11.29
N VAL A 52 -2.89 -5.95 -11.13
CA VAL A 52 -2.84 -5.25 -9.84
C VAL A 52 -3.96 -4.22 -9.79
N PHE A 53 -4.65 -4.14 -8.66
CA PHE A 53 -5.70 -3.17 -8.39
C PHE A 53 -5.38 -2.41 -7.10
N CYS A 54 -5.73 -1.12 -7.08
CA CYS A 54 -5.68 -0.27 -5.89
C CYS A 54 -6.90 0.66 -5.90
N SER A 55 -7.15 1.36 -4.79
CA SER A 55 -8.08 2.48 -4.78
C SER A 55 -7.47 3.69 -5.49
N ASP A 56 -8.30 4.70 -5.73
CA ASP A 56 -7.90 6.01 -6.29
C ASP A 56 -7.20 6.93 -5.28
N LEU A 57 -7.02 6.49 -4.03
CA LEU A 57 -6.38 7.26 -2.98
C LEU A 57 -4.87 7.25 -3.16
N LYS A 58 -4.25 8.42 -3.02
CA LYS A 58 -2.81 8.64 -3.21
C LYS A 58 -1.94 7.65 -2.44
N ARG A 59 -2.27 7.38 -1.18
CA ARG A 59 -1.56 6.39 -0.34
C ARG A 59 -1.58 4.96 -0.88
N ALA A 60 -2.53 4.58 -1.73
CA ALA A 60 -2.59 3.27 -2.35
C ALA A 60 -1.92 3.23 -3.74
N VAL A 61 -1.84 4.38 -4.42
CA VAL A 61 -1.21 4.53 -5.73
C VAL A 61 0.31 4.73 -5.61
N ASP A 62 0.76 5.49 -4.61
CA ASP A 62 2.17 5.80 -4.31
C ASP A 62 2.94 4.58 -3.75
#